data_AF-A0A1Y5S7K2-F1
#
_entry.id   AF-A0A1Y5S7K2-F1
#
_cell.length_a   1.000
_cell.length_b   1.000
_cell.length_c   1.000
_cell.angle_alpha   90.00
_cell.angle_beta   90.00
_cell.angle_gamma   90.00
#
_symmetry.space_group_name_H-M   'P 1'
#
loop_
_entity.id
_entity.type
_entity.pdbx_description
1 polymer ?
#
loop_
_entity_poly.entity_id
_entity_poly.type
_entity_poly.pdbx_seq_one_letter_code
_entity_poly.pdbx_strand_id
1 'polypeptide(L)'
;MARRGRPRKSGLREPNGRLALVAEDRGTVENQRRRAWLAQGADPALTSYPLGILLANDAISDAQHQAGCRYAWLFSIAIGRASTAAQSFDRLERGTRRIPTGALEAMEPTSSDDWRAAREREFREAAAELVSTGRQVKALIDETVIYQHCPRWLFPKIPTNTDVTEARALLLGLDTLGRHFRTKVTFNA
;
A
#
# COMPACT_ATOMS: atom_id res chain seq x y z
N MET A 1 32.52 10.92 -39.50
CA MET A 1 31.23 10.20 -39.62
C MET A 1 30.39 10.46 -38.37
N ALA A 2 29.34 11.28 -38.47
CA ALA A 2 28.49 11.60 -37.33
C ALA A 2 27.60 10.39 -36.97
N ARG A 3 27.78 9.83 -35.77
CA ARG A 3 26.91 8.78 -35.22
C ARG A 3 25.48 9.33 -35.16
N ARG A 4 24.60 8.90 -36.07
CA ARG A 4 23.17 9.19 -36.02
C ARG A 4 22.58 8.48 -34.81
N GLY A 5 22.59 9.15 -33.66
CA GLY A 5 21.87 8.73 -32.48
C GLY A 5 20.37 8.70 -32.75
N ARG A 6 19.66 7.74 -32.16
CA ARG A 6 18.20 7.67 -32.20
C ARG A 6 17.61 9.02 -31.76
N PRO A 7 16.70 9.63 -32.54
CA PRO A 7 16.04 10.87 -32.16
C PRO A 7 15.48 10.77 -30.73
N ARG A 8 15.83 11.72 -29.88
CA ARG A 8 15.34 11.76 -28.50
C ARG A 8 13.82 12.01 -28.54
N LYS A 9 13.06 11.21 -27.78
CA LYS A 9 11.61 11.42 -27.62
C LYS A 9 11.33 12.84 -27.07
N SER A 10 10.36 13.55 -27.65
CA SER A 10 9.92 14.88 -27.22
C SER A 10 9.15 14.82 -25.90
N GLY A 11 9.18 15.90 -25.11
CA GLY A 11 8.44 16.04 -23.86
C GLY A 11 9.21 16.79 -22.76
N LEU A 12 8.49 17.23 -21.73
CA LEU A 12 9.05 17.87 -20.54
C LEU A 12 10.06 16.92 -19.88
N ARG A 13 11.20 17.43 -19.40
CA ARG A 13 12.26 16.62 -18.81
C ARG A 13 12.56 17.06 -17.39
N GLU A 14 12.90 16.08 -16.55
CA GLU A 14 13.51 16.31 -15.25
C GLU A 14 14.95 16.85 -15.43
N PRO A 15 15.55 17.48 -14.41
CA PRO A 15 16.95 17.95 -14.45
C PRO A 15 17.98 16.85 -14.80
N ASN A 16 17.66 15.59 -14.49
CA ASN A 16 18.49 14.42 -14.82
C ASN A 16 18.36 13.96 -16.30
N GLY A 17 17.58 14.67 -17.12
CA GLY A 17 17.37 14.40 -18.54
C GLY A 17 16.37 13.27 -18.83
N ARG A 18 15.70 12.68 -17.84
CA ARG A 18 14.58 11.76 -18.05
C ARG A 18 13.34 12.53 -18.51
N LEU A 19 12.51 11.89 -19.32
CA LEU A 19 11.18 12.43 -19.63
C LEU A 19 10.37 12.45 -18.34
N ALA A 20 9.84 13.62 -17.99
CA ALA A 20 8.84 13.74 -16.95
C ALA A 20 7.63 12.91 -17.39
N LEU A 21 7.38 11.82 -16.68
CA LEU A 21 6.17 11.04 -16.89
C LEU A 21 5.03 11.85 -16.26
N VAL A 22 4.37 12.68 -17.07
CA VAL A 22 3.00 13.08 -16.72
C VAL A 22 2.22 11.78 -16.84
N ALA A 23 1.95 11.15 -15.70
CA ALA A 23 1.14 9.95 -15.63
C ALA A 23 -0.32 10.34 -15.89
N GLU A 24 -0.60 10.76 -17.13
CA GLU A 24 -1.96 10.90 -17.59
C GLU A 24 -2.64 9.54 -17.41
N ASP A 25 -3.75 9.58 -16.70
CA ASP A 25 -4.53 8.42 -16.40
C ASP A 25 -5.03 7.77 -17.70
N ARG A 26 -4.56 6.54 -18.02
CA ARG A 26 -4.90 5.84 -19.27
C ARG A 26 -6.20 5.03 -19.19
N GLY A 27 -6.99 5.21 -18.13
CA GLY A 27 -8.30 4.57 -18.00
C GLY A 27 -9.30 5.08 -19.04
N THR A 28 -10.44 4.40 -19.15
CA THR A 28 -11.59 4.95 -19.89
C THR A 28 -12.08 6.25 -19.23
N VAL A 29 -12.77 7.09 -19.98
CA VAL A 29 -13.30 8.38 -19.47
C VAL A 29 -14.20 8.16 -18.25
N GLU A 30 -14.98 7.08 -18.23
CA GLU A 30 -15.84 6.69 -17.12
C GLU A 30 -15.01 6.34 -15.88
N ASN A 31 -13.94 5.57 -16.05
CA ASN A 31 -13.04 5.19 -14.95
C ASN A 31 -12.22 6.37 -14.42
N GLN A 32 -11.80 7.29 -15.30
CA GLN A 32 -11.15 8.54 -14.89
C GLN A 32 -12.11 9.40 -14.05
N ARG A 33 -13.34 9.61 -14.53
CA ARG A 33 -14.38 10.35 -13.80
C ARG A 33 -14.69 9.73 -12.46
N ARG A 34 -14.83 8.40 -12.40
CA ARG A 34 -15.07 7.67 -11.15
C ARG A 34 -13.94 7.88 -10.14
N ARG A 35 -12.69 7.79 -10.58
CA ARG A 35 -11.52 8.00 -9.69
C ARG A 35 -11.39 9.44 -9.24
N ALA A 36 -11.56 10.40 -10.14
CA ALA A 36 -11.56 11.82 -9.79
C ALA A 36 -12.65 12.13 -8.75
N TRP A 37 -13.83 11.53 -8.89
CA TRP A 37 -14.92 11.67 -7.94
C TRP A 37 -14.63 11.01 -6.58
N LEU A 38 -14.04 9.80 -6.57
CA LEU A 38 -13.63 9.12 -5.32
C LEU A 38 -12.49 9.84 -4.59
N ALA A 39 -11.64 10.56 -5.33
CA ALA A 39 -10.49 11.28 -4.78
C ALA A 39 -10.87 12.63 -4.17
N GLN A 40 -12.05 13.16 -4.47
CA GLN A 40 -12.53 14.46 -3.97
C GLN A 40 -11.52 15.62 -4.11
N GLY A 41 -10.74 15.62 -5.19
CA GLY A 41 -9.70 16.63 -5.46
C GLY A 41 -8.27 16.21 -5.09
N ALA A 42 -8.09 15.09 -4.39
CA ALA A 42 -6.78 14.45 -4.19
C ALA A 42 -6.34 13.67 -5.44
N ASP A 43 -5.18 12.99 -5.35
CA ASP A 43 -4.61 12.21 -6.44
C ASP A 43 -5.53 11.03 -6.83
N PRO A 44 -6.09 11.00 -8.06
CA PRO A 44 -6.92 9.90 -8.53
C PRO A 44 -6.21 8.55 -8.54
N ALA A 45 -4.87 8.50 -8.58
CA ALA A 45 -4.11 7.25 -8.52
C ALA A 45 -4.32 6.47 -7.20
N LEU A 46 -4.58 7.19 -6.10
CA LEU A 46 -4.80 6.60 -4.77
C LEU A 46 -6.14 5.84 -4.68
N THR A 47 -7.10 6.15 -5.55
CA THR A 47 -8.45 5.55 -5.49
C THR A 47 -8.54 4.12 -6.05
N SER A 48 -7.40 3.48 -6.32
CA SER A 48 -7.32 2.12 -6.86
C SER A 48 -7.56 1.01 -5.83
N TYR A 49 -7.50 1.33 -4.54
CA TYR A 49 -7.72 0.39 -3.42
C TYR A 49 -8.31 1.13 -2.20
N PRO A 50 -8.98 0.43 -1.26
CA PRO A 50 -9.75 1.08 -0.18
C PRO A 50 -8.93 2.01 0.73
N LEU A 51 -7.72 1.61 1.13
CA LEU A 51 -6.85 2.45 1.96
C LEU A 51 -6.44 3.74 1.24
N GLY A 52 -6.21 3.68 -0.08
CA GLY A 52 -5.86 4.87 -0.84
C GLY A 52 -7.06 5.80 -1.03
N ILE A 53 -8.29 5.27 -1.14
CA ILE A 53 -9.53 6.09 -1.10
C ILE A 53 -9.66 6.77 0.26
N LEU A 54 -9.40 6.06 1.37
CA LEU A 54 -9.44 6.64 2.71
C LEU A 54 -8.42 7.75 2.89
N LEU A 55 -7.19 7.55 2.40
CA LEU A 55 -6.14 8.56 2.44
C LEU A 55 -6.48 9.77 1.58
N ALA A 56 -6.97 9.55 0.35
CA ALA A 56 -7.36 10.61 -0.57
C ALA A 56 -8.48 11.51 -0.02
N ASN A 57 -9.33 10.97 0.86
CA ASN A 57 -10.42 11.70 1.51
C ASN A 57 -10.06 12.20 2.92
N ASP A 58 -8.77 12.20 3.29
CA ASP A 58 -8.26 12.58 4.62
C ASP A 58 -8.92 11.83 5.80
N ALA A 59 -9.52 10.66 5.54
CA ALA A 59 -10.17 9.84 6.56
C ALA A 59 -9.15 9.07 7.42
N ILE A 60 -7.94 8.87 6.89
CA ILE A 60 -6.81 8.27 7.60
C ILE A 60 -5.56 9.11 7.36
N SER A 61 -4.64 9.08 8.33
CA SER A 61 -3.31 9.69 8.19
C SER A 61 -2.37 8.84 7.33
N ASP A 62 -1.30 9.45 6.81
CA ASP A 62 -0.20 8.74 6.13
C ASP A 62 0.38 7.61 6.99
N ALA A 63 0.51 7.81 8.30
CA ALA A 63 1.04 6.79 9.21
C ALA A 63 0.11 5.57 9.30
N GLN A 64 -1.20 5.78 9.32
CA GLN A 64 -2.20 4.69 9.32
C GLN A 64 -2.22 3.97 7.97
N HIS A 65 -2.11 4.72 6.87
CA HIS A 65 -1.99 4.15 5.53
C HIS A 65 -0.76 3.24 5.40
N GLN A 66 0.42 3.74 5.80
CA GLN A 66 1.66 2.97 5.80
C GLN A 66 1.58 1.72 6.68
N ALA A 67 0.97 1.82 7.86
CA ALA A 67 0.75 0.69 8.76
C ALA A 67 -0.14 -0.39 8.12
N GLY A 68 -1.23 0.02 7.46
CA GLY A 68 -2.08 -0.88 6.69
C GLY A 68 -1.32 -1.55 5.54
N CYS A 69 -0.57 -0.78 4.73
CA CYS A 69 0.25 -1.33 3.64
C CYS A 69 1.30 -2.33 4.13
N ARG A 70 1.99 -2.03 5.25
CA ARG A 70 2.96 -2.95 5.87
C ARG A 70 2.29 -4.24 6.34
N TYR A 71 1.12 -4.14 6.96
CA TYR A 71 0.35 -5.31 7.39
C TYR A 71 -0.06 -6.20 6.20
N ALA A 72 -0.55 -5.61 5.10
CA ALA A 72 -0.86 -6.34 3.86
C ALA A 72 0.38 -7.05 3.28
N TRP A 73 1.53 -6.37 3.29
CA TRP A 73 2.80 -6.94 2.82
C TRP A 73 3.25 -8.11 3.69
N LEU A 74 3.20 -7.99 5.02
CA LEU A 74 3.51 -9.05 5.97
C LEU A 74 2.60 -10.27 5.78
N PHE A 75 1.29 -10.05 5.59
CA PHE A 75 0.35 -11.12 5.24
C PHE A 75 0.79 -11.85 3.96
N SER A 76 1.20 -11.10 2.93
CA SER A 76 1.59 -11.68 1.64
C SER A 76 2.83 -12.59 1.72
N ILE A 77 3.72 -12.32 2.69
CA ILE A 77 4.89 -13.15 2.98
C ILE A 77 4.47 -14.39 3.78
N ALA A 78 3.65 -14.20 4.81
CA ALA A 78 3.32 -15.25 5.76
C ALA A 78 2.36 -16.31 5.20
N ILE A 79 1.32 -15.87 4.49
CA ILE A 79 0.25 -16.75 4.00
C ILE A 79 0.32 -16.90 2.48
N GLY A 80 0.87 -15.91 1.78
CA GLY A 80 0.85 -15.82 0.33
C GLY A 80 -0.07 -14.70 -0.16
N ARG A 81 -0.12 -14.51 -1.48
CA ARG A 81 -0.79 -13.35 -2.08
C ARG A 81 -2.31 -13.55 -2.14
N ALA A 82 -3.06 -12.70 -1.44
CA ALA A 82 -4.53 -12.66 -1.51
C ALA A 82 -5.06 -11.73 -2.63
N SER A 83 -4.30 -10.70 -3.05
CA SER A 83 -4.71 -9.75 -4.09
C SER A 83 -3.54 -9.32 -4.99
N THR A 84 -3.83 -8.99 -6.25
CA THR A 84 -2.87 -8.51 -7.26
C THR A 84 -2.41 -7.06 -7.03
N ALA A 85 -3.12 -6.26 -6.25
CA ALA A 85 -2.73 -4.86 -5.96
C ALA A 85 -1.67 -4.71 -4.85
N ALA A 86 -1.31 -5.78 -4.15
CA ALA A 86 -0.17 -5.81 -3.22
C ALA A 86 1.22 -5.76 -3.93
N GLN A 87 1.23 -5.56 -5.26
CA GLN A 87 2.42 -5.61 -6.11
C GLN A 87 3.42 -4.46 -5.91
N SER A 88 3.09 -3.39 -5.17
CA SER A 88 3.81 -2.12 -5.29
C SER A 88 4.57 -1.61 -4.06
N PHE A 89 4.61 -2.30 -2.92
CA PHE A 89 5.46 -1.82 -1.80
C PHE A 89 6.96 -1.91 -2.16
N ASP A 90 7.36 -3.02 -2.76
CA ASP A 90 8.72 -3.24 -3.27
C ASP A 90 9.10 -2.28 -4.41
N ARG A 91 8.10 -1.73 -5.12
CA ARG A 91 8.31 -0.74 -6.20
C ARG A 91 8.42 0.69 -5.67
N LEU A 92 7.84 0.97 -4.51
CA LEU A 92 7.92 2.26 -3.82
C LEU A 92 9.24 2.40 -3.03
N GLU A 93 9.74 1.31 -2.42
CA GLU A 93 11.03 1.31 -1.72
C GLU A 93 12.24 1.21 -2.68
N ARG A 94 12.11 0.46 -3.79
CA ARG A 94 13.21 0.25 -4.77
C ARG A 94 13.16 1.20 -5.95
N GLY A 95 12.85 2.46 -5.69
CA GLY A 95 12.86 3.55 -6.66
C GLY A 95 14.21 3.84 -7.33
N THR A 96 15.31 3.14 -7.05
CA THR A 96 16.57 3.28 -7.81
C THR A 96 17.47 2.05 -7.69
N ARG A 97 17.23 1.03 -8.52
CA ARG A 97 18.25 0.21 -9.24
C ARG A 97 17.56 -1.02 -9.82
N ARG A 98 17.59 -1.17 -11.14
CA ARG A 98 17.50 -2.49 -11.77
C ARG A 98 18.62 -3.32 -11.16
N ILE A 99 18.28 -4.31 -10.34
CA ILE A 99 19.24 -5.35 -9.96
C ILE A 99 19.50 -6.13 -11.25
N PRO A 100 20.73 -6.15 -11.79
CA PRO A 100 21.07 -7.01 -12.91
C PRO A 100 20.86 -8.45 -12.47
N THR A 101 20.22 -9.25 -13.33
CA THR A 101 19.83 -10.66 -13.12
C THR A 101 21.00 -11.64 -12.86
N GLY A 102 22.18 -11.15 -12.47
CA GLY A 102 23.37 -11.94 -12.13
C GLY A 102 24.06 -11.52 -10.83
N ALA A 103 23.44 -10.68 -9.99
CA ALA A 103 24.00 -10.25 -8.71
C ALA A 103 23.27 -10.87 -7.49
N LEU A 104 22.67 -12.05 -7.68
CA LEU A 104 22.00 -12.82 -6.63
C LEU A 104 22.87 -13.98 -6.10
N GLU A 105 24.10 -14.14 -6.60
CA GLU A 105 24.96 -15.30 -6.32
C GLU A 105 26.16 -15.01 -5.40
N ALA A 106 26.17 -13.89 -4.66
CA ALA A 106 27.31 -13.53 -3.80
C ALA A 106 26.94 -13.07 -2.38
N MET A 107 25.84 -13.59 -1.80
CA MET A 107 25.62 -13.57 -0.35
C MET A 107 25.43 -15.00 0.12
N GLU A 108 26.26 -15.44 1.05
CA GLU A 108 26.22 -16.78 1.63
C GLU A 108 24.81 -17.12 2.19
N PRO A 109 24.34 -18.38 2.07
CA PRO A 109 23.01 -18.80 2.47
C PRO A 109 22.94 -19.04 3.97
N THR A 110 23.11 -17.97 4.76
CA THR A 110 22.47 -17.89 6.07
C THR A 110 21.30 -16.92 5.89
N SER A 111 20.13 -17.27 6.44
CA SER A 111 19.03 -16.33 6.74
C SER A 111 17.92 -16.06 5.69
N SER A 112 17.75 -16.78 4.58
CA SER A 112 16.49 -16.64 3.80
C SER A 112 15.28 -17.12 4.63
N ASP A 113 15.44 -18.27 5.29
CA ASP A 113 14.40 -18.85 6.15
C ASP A 113 14.24 -18.07 7.45
N ASP A 114 15.34 -17.60 8.06
CA ASP A 114 15.29 -16.77 9.28
C ASP A 114 14.62 -15.42 9.02
N TRP A 115 14.86 -14.82 7.86
CA TRP A 115 14.20 -13.57 7.46
C TRP A 115 12.70 -13.79 7.30
N ARG A 116 12.29 -14.85 6.61
CA ARG A 116 10.88 -15.18 6.41
C ARG A 116 10.20 -15.48 7.75
N ALA A 117 10.83 -16.29 8.59
CA ALA A 117 10.32 -16.63 9.93
C ALA A 117 10.17 -15.38 10.82
N ALA A 118 11.08 -14.40 10.70
CA ALA A 118 10.96 -13.12 11.40
C ALA A 118 9.74 -12.31 10.93
N ARG A 119 9.46 -12.26 9.62
CA ARG A 119 8.28 -11.56 9.09
C ARG A 119 6.97 -12.28 9.39
N GLU A 120 6.97 -13.60 9.37
CA GLU A 120 5.83 -14.42 9.81
C GLU A 120 5.52 -14.22 11.30
N ARG A 121 6.56 -14.11 12.15
CA ARG A 121 6.40 -13.77 13.56
C ARG A 121 5.83 -12.36 13.72
N GLU A 122 6.37 -11.39 13.00
CA GLU A 122 5.88 -10.00 13.03
C GLU A 122 4.41 -9.90 12.60
N PHE A 123 4.02 -10.61 11.53
CA PHE A 123 2.62 -10.71 11.10
C PHE A 123 1.73 -11.27 12.22
N ARG A 124 2.14 -12.38 12.85
CA ARG A 124 1.38 -13.01 13.93
C ARG A 124 1.20 -12.09 15.13
N GLU A 125 2.24 -11.34 15.51
CA GLU A 125 2.17 -10.39 16.61
C GLU A 125 1.20 -9.23 16.30
N ALA A 126 1.28 -8.64 15.11
CA ALA A 126 0.34 -7.60 14.68
C ALA A 126 -1.11 -8.13 14.60
N ALA A 127 -1.29 -9.34 14.08
CA ALA A 127 -2.59 -9.99 14.03
C ALA A 127 -3.16 -10.29 15.43
N ALA A 128 -2.32 -10.72 16.37
CA ALA A 128 -2.72 -10.96 17.76
C ALA A 128 -3.14 -9.66 18.46
N GLU A 129 -2.44 -8.55 18.21
CA GLU A 129 -2.80 -7.25 18.76
C GLU A 129 -4.13 -6.72 18.21
N LEU A 130 -4.40 -6.92 16.91
CA LEU A 130 -5.71 -6.61 16.36
C LEU A 130 -6.84 -7.46 16.97
N VAL A 131 -6.58 -8.75 17.22
CA VAL A 131 -7.55 -9.64 17.88
C VAL A 131 -7.80 -9.21 19.33
N SER A 132 -6.77 -8.77 20.05
CA SER A 132 -6.92 -8.28 21.43
C SER A 132 -7.68 -6.96 21.50
N THR A 133 -7.55 -6.09 20.48
CA THR A 133 -8.42 -4.91 20.29
C THR A 133 -9.88 -5.32 20.00
N GLY A 134 -10.08 -6.38 19.21
CA GLY A 134 -11.39 -7.01 19.03
C GLY A 134 -11.49 -7.82 17.73
N ARG A 135 -12.20 -8.95 17.77
CA ARG A 135 -12.38 -9.83 16.60
C ARG A 135 -12.99 -9.12 15.39
N GLN A 136 -13.99 -8.25 15.63
CA GLN A 136 -14.61 -7.45 14.57
C GLN A 136 -13.62 -6.46 13.94
N VAL A 137 -12.75 -5.86 14.76
CA VAL A 137 -11.69 -4.94 14.28
C VAL A 137 -10.71 -5.69 13.38
N LYS A 138 -10.22 -6.86 13.83
CA LYS A 138 -9.36 -7.73 13.01
C LYS A 138 -10.01 -8.09 11.67
N ALA A 139 -11.28 -8.52 11.70
CA ALA A 139 -12.00 -8.87 10.49
C ALA A 139 -12.11 -7.68 9.53
N LEU A 140 -12.54 -6.51 10.00
CA LEU A 140 -12.64 -5.31 9.16
C LEU A 140 -11.30 -4.88 8.57
N ILE A 141 -10.22 -4.99 9.34
CA ILE A 141 -8.86 -4.73 8.85
C ILE A 141 -8.49 -5.73 7.76
N ASP A 142 -8.68 -7.04 7.97
CA ASP A 142 -8.34 -8.03 6.95
C ASP A 142 -9.15 -7.81 5.66
N GLU A 143 -10.47 -7.64 5.79
CA GLU A 143 -11.38 -7.35 4.68
C GLU A 143 -10.91 -6.12 3.88
N THR A 144 -10.59 -5.02 4.56
CA THR A 144 -10.25 -3.75 3.91
C THR A 144 -8.83 -3.73 3.37
N VAL A 145 -7.87 -4.26 4.13
CA VAL A 145 -6.43 -4.09 3.90
C VAL A 145 -5.85 -5.25 3.08
N ILE A 146 -6.23 -6.48 3.38
CA ILE A 146 -5.70 -7.68 2.70
C ILE A 146 -6.58 -8.02 1.49
N TYR A 147 -7.88 -8.14 1.71
CA TYR A 147 -8.82 -8.58 0.67
C TYR A 147 -9.36 -7.42 -0.18
N GLN A 148 -9.03 -6.18 0.19
CA GLN A 148 -9.39 -4.97 -0.55
C GLN A 148 -10.89 -4.81 -0.78
N HIS A 149 -11.70 -5.38 0.13
CA HIS A 149 -13.12 -5.11 0.18
C HIS A 149 -13.32 -3.66 0.59
N CYS A 150 -13.96 -2.89 -0.28
CA CYS A 150 -14.27 -1.49 -0.01
C CYS A 150 -15.45 -1.42 0.99
N PRO A 151 -15.27 -0.83 2.18
CA PRO A 151 -16.37 -0.67 3.13
C PRO A 151 -17.55 0.07 2.50
N ARG A 152 -18.77 -0.38 2.79
CA ARG A 152 -19.99 0.14 2.15
C ARG A 152 -20.19 1.63 2.39
N TRP A 153 -19.69 2.15 3.51
CA TRP A 153 -19.78 3.54 3.91
C TRP A 153 -18.79 4.47 3.20
N LEU A 154 -17.84 3.95 2.42
CA LEU A 154 -17.01 4.77 1.52
C LEU A 154 -17.76 5.27 0.30
N PHE A 155 -18.92 4.70 -0.01
CA PHE A 155 -19.76 5.17 -1.11
C PHE A 155 -20.79 6.17 -0.59
N PRO A 156 -21.15 7.20 -1.38
CA PRO A 156 -22.11 8.19 -0.96
C PRO A 156 -23.50 7.58 -0.83
N LYS A 157 -23.93 7.53 0.43
CA LYS A 157 -25.24 7.16 0.90
C LYS A 157 -25.46 7.85 2.24
N ILE A 158 -26.69 7.84 2.74
CA ILE A 158 -26.97 8.25 4.11
C ILE A 158 -26.32 7.21 5.03
N PRO A 159 -25.39 7.60 5.92
CA PRO A 159 -24.72 6.65 6.80
C PRO A 159 -25.70 6.08 7.83
N THR A 160 -25.61 4.77 8.06
CA THR A 160 -26.33 4.07 9.11
C THR A 160 -25.50 3.99 10.39
N ASN A 161 -26.11 3.63 11.53
CA ASN A 161 -25.36 3.40 12.77
C ASN A 161 -24.30 2.29 12.62
N THR A 162 -24.59 1.28 11.80
CA THR A 162 -23.64 0.21 11.47
C THR A 162 -22.43 0.77 10.73
N ASP A 163 -22.65 1.65 9.75
CA ASP A 163 -21.58 2.30 8.99
C ASP A 163 -20.65 3.10 9.90
N VAL A 164 -21.21 3.86 10.85
CA VAL A 164 -20.42 4.63 11.83
C VAL A 164 -19.61 3.70 12.75
N THR A 165 -20.21 2.58 13.15
CA THR A 165 -19.56 1.60 14.01
C THR A 165 -18.41 0.89 13.29
N GLU A 166 -18.63 0.48 12.04
CA GLU A 166 -17.59 -0.11 11.19
C GLU A 166 -16.45 0.87 10.91
N ALA A 167 -16.76 2.13 10.59
CA ALA A 167 -15.75 3.16 10.37
C ALA A 167 -14.89 3.37 11.62
N ARG A 168 -15.50 3.47 12.81
CA ARG A 168 -14.77 3.58 14.09
C ARG A 168 -13.90 2.36 14.36
N ALA A 169 -14.42 1.16 14.13
CA ALA A 169 -13.68 -0.09 14.32
C ALA A 169 -12.48 -0.18 13.36
N LEU A 170 -12.64 0.22 12.10
CA LEU A 170 -11.54 0.26 11.13
C LEU A 170 -10.45 1.25 11.56
N LEU A 171 -10.84 2.47 11.94
CA LEU A 171 -9.89 3.50 12.40
C LEU A 171 -9.12 3.06 13.66
N LEU A 172 -9.82 2.41 14.60
CA LEU A 172 -9.21 1.83 15.79
C LEU A 172 -8.19 0.72 15.44
N GLY A 173 -8.51 -0.13 14.46
CA GLY A 173 -7.59 -1.15 13.96
C GLY A 173 -6.34 -0.57 13.30
N LEU A 174 -6.50 0.47 12.47
CA LEU A 174 -5.36 1.15 11.83
C LEU A 174 -4.48 1.88 12.84
N ASP A 175 -5.06 2.49 13.87
CA ASP A 175 -4.29 3.07 14.97
C ASP A 175 -3.50 2.00 15.76
N THR A 176 -4.14 0.85 16.03
CA THR A 176 -3.49 -0.30 16.67
C THR A 176 -2.26 -0.75 15.87
N LEU A 177 -2.40 -0.92 14.55
CA LEU A 177 -1.26 -1.24 13.68
C LEU A 177 -0.20 -0.13 13.68
N GLY A 178 -0.62 1.13 13.64
CA GLY A 178 0.29 2.27 13.72
C GLY A 178 1.16 2.25 14.98
N ARG A 179 0.55 1.97 16.14
CA ARG A 179 1.26 1.81 17.42
C ARG A 179 2.20 0.60 17.39
N HIS A 180 1.71 -0.55 16.91
CA HIS A 180 2.51 -1.78 16.79
C HIS A 180 3.81 -1.58 15.98
N PHE A 181 3.72 -0.87 14.85
CA PHE A 181 4.89 -0.70 13.98
C PHE A 181 5.81 0.43 14.41
N ARG A 182 5.31 1.47 15.09
CA ARG A 182 6.16 2.56 15.62
C ARG A 182 7.12 2.06 16.70
N THR A 183 6.67 1.21 17.61
CA THR A 183 7.51 0.69 18.71
C THR A 183 8.67 -0.18 18.23
N LYS A 184 8.59 -0.73 17.01
CA LYS A 184 9.62 -1.60 16.43
C LYS A 184 10.66 -0.87 15.58
N VAL A 185 10.37 0.33 15.09
CA VAL A 185 11.33 1.12 14.29
C VAL A 185 12.48 1.64 15.17
N THR A 186 12.24 1.84 16.47
CA THR A 186 13.24 2.35 17.42
C THR A 186 14.32 1.34 17.84
N PHE A 187 14.24 0.07 17.41
CA PHE A 187 15.18 -0.99 17.84
C PHE A 187 16.22 -1.43 16.80
N ASN A 188 16.29 -0.78 15.64
CA ASN A 188 17.25 -1.12 14.56
C ASN A 188 18.22 0.03 14.21
N ALA A 189 18.50 0.94 15.15
CA ALA A 189 19.52 1.99 15.00
C ALA A 189 20.82 1.61 15.72
#